data_AF-A0A7S3B3K9-F1
#
_entry.id   AF-A0A7S3B3K9-F1
#
_cell.length_a   1.000
_cell.length_b   1.000
_cell.length_c   1.000
_cell.angle_alpha   90.00
_cell.angle_beta   90.00
_cell.angle_gamma   90.00
#
_symmetry.space_group_name_H-M   'P 1'
#
loop_
_entity.id
_entity.type
_entity.pdbx_description
1 polymer ?
#
loop_
_entity_poly.entity_id
_entity_poly.type
_entity_poly.pdbx_seq_one_letter_code
_entity_poly.pdbx_strand_id
1 'polypeptide(L)'
;VGIAPGPIAGTEGGPTGRVFGAALAGQDVRDLVPTGRWGETSDIGMTALYLASAAGSYVNSTVVVVDGGNWHDGSRTYRAARDIIMEMSAGREKKSPAAGLPRSKL
;
A
#
# COMPACT_ATOMS: atom_id res chain seq x y z
N VAL A 1 4.35 -22.06 5.45
CA VAL A 1 4.03 -20.75 4.86
C VAL A 1 4.00 -19.73 6.00
N GLY A 2 4.44 -18.50 5.76
CA GLY A 2 4.38 -17.41 6.75
C GLY A 2 3.63 -16.20 6.20
N ILE A 3 3.18 -15.30 7.09
CA ILE A 3 2.60 -14.00 6.74
C ILE A 3 3.51 -12.93 7.35
N ALA A 4 3.97 -11.99 6.54
CA ALA A 4 4.74 -10.83 6.97
C ALA A 4 3.81 -9.60 6.99
N PRO A 5 3.30 -9.21 8.18
CA PRO A 5 2.39 -8.07 8.30
C PRO A 5 3.14 -6.74 8.19
N GLY A 6 2.48 -5.75 7.61
CA GLY A 6 2.87 -4.35 7.68
C GLY A 6 2.38 -3.65 8.96
N PRO A 7 2.30 -2.30 8.94
CA PRO A 7 1.69 -1.55 10.03
C PRO A 7 0.16 -1.78 10.06
N ILE A 8 -0.30 -2.58 11.02
CA ILE A 8 -1.71 -2.96 11.19
C ILE A 8 -2.35 -2.16 12.33
N ALA A 9 -3.39 -1.38 12.02
CA ALA A 9 -4.15 -0.59 12.99
C ALA A 9 -4.74 -1.45 14.12
N GLY A 10 -4.74 -0.91 15.34
CA GLY A 10 -5.26 -1.62 16.53
C GLY A 10 -4.37 -2.75 17.05
N THR A 11 -3.16 -2.92 16.50
CA THR A 11 -2.18 -3.91 16.95
C THR A 11 -0.94 -3.25 17.55
N GLU A 12 -0.14 -4.04 18.25
CA GLU A 12 1.11 -3.60 18.87
C GLU A 12 2.17 -3.14 17.86
N GLY A 13 2.12 -3.68 16.64
CA GLY A 13 2.96 -3.25 15.51
C GLY A 13 2.33 -2.16 14.65
N GLY A 14 1.15 -1.66 15.04
CA GLY A 14 0.42 -0.63 14.32
C GLY A 14 0.92 0.79 14.55
N PRO A 15 0.31 1.78 13.85
CA PRO A 15 0.66 3.20 13.96
C PRO A 15 0.48 3.79 15.38
N THR A 16 -0.33 3.15 16.23
CA THR A 16 -0.55 3.53 17.63
C THR A 16 -0.09 2.45 18.61
N GLY A 17 0.54 1.38 18.12
CA GLY A 17 0.95 0.23 18.92
C GLY A 17 2.25 0.48 19.69
N ARG A 18 2.51 -0.31 20.75
CA ARG A 18 3.69 -0.08 21.61
C ARG A 18 5.03 -0.34 20.92
N VAL A 19 5.07 -1.15 19.86
CA VAL A 19 6.32 -1.61 19.23
C VAL A 19 6.82 -0.56 18.24
N PHE A 20 5.95 -0.07 17.36
CA PHE A 20 6.31 0.87 16.29
C PHE A 20 5.56 2.19 16.32
N GLY A 21 4.54 2.34 17.17
CA GLY A 21 3.68 3.54 17.17
C GLY A 21 4.45 4.83 17.43
N ALA A 22 5.46 4.81 18.31
CA ALA A 22 6.33 5.98 18.52
C ALA A 22 7.14 6.37 17.27
N ALA A 23 7.60 5.38 16.49
CA ALA A 23 8.34 5.62 15.25
C ALA A 23 7.45 6.07 14.09
N LEU A 24 6.18 5.65 14.10
CA LEU A 24 5.16 5.97 13.10
C LEU A 24 4.35 7.23 13.46
N ALA A 25 4.52 7.77 14.68
CA ALA A 25 3.78 8.91 15.18
C ALA A 25 3.99 10.15 14.29
N GLY A 26 2.88 10.74 13.82
CA GLY A 26 2.90 11.93 12.98
C GLY A 26 3.31 11.69 11.51
N GLN A 27 3.57 10.44 11.10
CA GLN A 27 3.84 10.12 9.71
C GLN A 27 2.53 9.99 8.93
N ASP A 28 2.48 10.56 7.72
CA ASP A 28 1.39 10.30 6.80
C ASP A 28 1.53 8.88 6.26
N VAL A 29 0.45 8.10 6.38
CA VAL A 29 0.39 6.75 5.86
C VAL A 29 0.70 6.67 4.37
N ARG A 30 0.34 7.70 3.60
CA ARG A 30 0.59 7.78 2.15
C ARG A 30 2.06 7.94 1.81
N ASP A 31 2.87 8.32 2.79
CA ASP A 31 4.32 8.41 2.61
C ASP A 31 5.01 7.08 2.91
N LEU A 32 4.38 6.15 3.63
CA LEU A 32 4.99 4.86 4.00
C LEU A 32 4.38 3.69 3.25
N VAL A 33 3.07 3.75 3.03
CA VAL A 33 2.28 2.65 2.52
C VAL A 33 1.72 3.06 1.15
N PRO A 34 2.21 2.48 0.05
CA PRO A 34 1.73 2.78 -1.30
C PRO A 34 0.21 2.66 -1.51
N THR A 35 -0.46 1.75 -0.81
CA THR A 35 -1.94 1.65 -0.85
C THR A 35 -2.66 2.81 -0.14
N GLY A 36 -1.91 3.68 0.56
CA GLY A 36 -2.43 4.91 1.16
C GLY A 36 -3.29 4.72 2.40
N ARG A 37 -3.26 3.53 3.02
CA ARG A 37 -3.98 3.22 4.27
C ARG A 37 -3.17 2.30 5.17
N TRP A 38 -3.47 2.34 6.46
CA TRP A 38 -2.97 1.33 7.39
C TRP A 38 -3.66 0.00 7.09
N GLY A 39 -2.96 -1.10 7.36
CA GLY A 39 -3.59 -2.41 7.32
C GLY A 39 -4.60 -2.56 8.45
N GLU A 40 -5.59 -3.41 8.26
CA GLU A 40 -6.54 -3.84 9.28
C GLU A 40 -6.25 -5.30 9.67
N THR A 41 -6.69 -5.71 10.85
CA THR A 41 -6.56 -7.11 11.28
C THR A 41 -7.27 -8.08 10.33
N SER A 42 -8.31 -7.60 9.64
CA SER A 42 -9.02 -8.32 8.58
C SER A 42 -8.13 -8.65 7.39
N ASP A 43 -7.22 -7.77 6.98
CA ASP A 43 -6.28 -8.01 5.85
C ASP A 43 -5.39 -9.23 6.14
N ILE A 44 -4.90 -9.34 7.38
CA ILE A 44 -4.10 -10.49 7.84
C ILE A 44 -4.96 -11.74 7.98
N GLY A 45 -6.13 -11.61 8.60
CA GLY A 45 -7.06 -12.72 8.82
C GLY A 45 -7.54 -13.35 7.51
N MET A 46 -7.86 -12.55 6.50
CA MET A 46 -8.29 -13.03 5.19
C MET A 46 -7.16 -13.71 4.42
N THR A 47 -5.92 -13.23 4.57
CA THR A 47 -4.75 -13.92 4.01
C THR A 47 -4.52 -15.26 4.68
N ALA A 48 -4.63 -15.32 6.01
CA ALA A 48 -4.55 -16.58 6.76
C ALA A 48 -5.66 -17.56 6.33
N LEU A 49 -6.88 -17.07 6.13
CA LEU A 49 -8.00 -17.86 5.62
C LEU A 49 -7.72 -18.42 4.21
N TYR A 50 -7.23 -17.57 3.30
CA TYR A 50 -6.83 -18.00 1.95
C TYR A 50 -5.78 -19.13 2.02
N LEU A 51 -4.72 -18.94 2.79
CA LEU A 51 -3.63 -19.91 2.94
C LEU A 51 -4.08 -21.23 3.60
N ALA A 52 -5.06 -21.17 4.51
CA ALA A 52 -5.63 -22.35 5.16
C ALA A 52 -6.70 -23.06 4.31
N SER A 53 -7.23 -22.40 3.28
CA SER A 53 -8.28 -22.94 2.41
C SER A 53 -7.73 -23.85 1.31
N ALA A 54 -8.62 -24.53 0.59
CA ALA A 54 -8.26 -25.29 -0.61
C ALA A 54 -7.58 -24.43 -1.70
N ALA A 55 -7.85 -23.11 -1.74
CA ALA A 55 -7.21 -22.19 -2.68
C ALA A 55 -5.71 -21.99 -2.39
N GLY A 56 -5.27 -22.23 -1.15
CA GLY A 56 -3.86 -22.19 -0.74
C GLY A 56 -3.17 -23.56 -0.78
N SER A 57 -3.83 -24.62 -1.27
CA SER A 57 -3.36 -26.01 -1.14
C SER A 57 -2.00 -26.32 -1.76
N TYR A 58 -1.53 -25.47 -2.69
CA TYR A 58 -0.23 -25.60 -3.35
C TYR A 58 0.72 -24.41 -3.08
N VAL A 59 0.40 -23.58 -2.07
CA VAL A 59 1.21 -22.44 -1.65
C VAL A 59 2.04 -22.83 -0.43
N ASN A 60 3.25 -23.31 -0.69
CA ASN A 60 4.14 -23.87 0.33
C ASN A 60 5.48 -23.13 0.36
N SER A 61 6.20 -23.26 1.48
CA SER A 61 7.58 -22.75 1.65
C SER A 61 7.80 -21.28 1.28
N THR A 62 6.76 -20.45 1.37
CA THR A 62 6.80 -19.02 1.05
C THR A 62 6.37 -18.15 2.23
N VAL A 63 6.71 -16.86 2.17
CA VAL A 63 6.24 -15.81 3.06
C VAL A 63 5.42 -14.83 2.24
N VAL A 64 4.15 -14.65 2.59
CA VAL A 64 3.25 -13.70 1.93
C VAL A 64 3.36 -12.36 2.64
N VAL A 65 3.78 -11.32 1.92
CA VAL A 65 3.84 -9.95 2.43
C VAL A 65 2.46 -9.32 2.36
N VAL A 66 1.96 -8.82 3.51
CA VAL A 66 0.64 -8.20 3.64
C VAL A 66 0.82 -6.86 4.36
N ASP A 67 1.29 -5.86 3.62
CA ASP A 67 1.75 -4.60 4.19
C ASP A 67 1.40 -3.35 3.38
N GLY A 68 0.56 -3.49 2.34
CA GLY A 68 0.20 -2.37 1.46
C GLY A 68 1.36 -1.83 0.61
N GLY A 69 2.45 -2.59 0.46
CA GLY A 69 3.64 -2.21 -0.31
C GLY A 69 4.73 -1.51 0.51
N ASN A 70 4.54 -1.38 1.83
CA ASN A 70 5.48 -0.69 2.73
C ASN A 70 6.92 -1.21 2.62
N TRP A 71 7.11 -2.53 2.50
CA TRP A 71 8.41 -3.17 2.32
C TRP A 71 9.11 -2.71 1.03
N HIS A 72 8.35 -2.52 -0.06
CA HIS A 72 8.90 -2.08 -1.34
C HIS A 72 9.26 -0.59 -1.34
N ASP A 73 8.58 0.24 -0.55
CA ASP A 73 8.92 1.66 -0.39
C ASP A 73 10.17 1.90 0.48
N GLY A 74 10.66 0.89 1.21
CA GLY A 74 11.86 0.99 2.05
C GLY A 74 13.15 1.44 1.32
N SER A 75 13.17 1.38 -0.02
CA SER A 75 14.29 1.83 -0.85
C SER A 75 14.27 3.32 -1.24
N ARG A 76 13.25 4.11 -0.83
CA ARG A 76 13.02 5.53 -1.23
C ARG A 76 12.85 5.76 -2.73
N THR A 77 12.92 4.71 -3.56
CA THR A 77 12.80 4.80 -5.02
C THR A 77 11.36 5.10 -5.45
N TYR A 78 10.37 4.52 -4.78
CA TYR A 78 8.96 4.75 -5.08
C TYR A 78 8.55 6.20 -4.78
N ARG A 79 8.89 6.75 -3.61
CA ARG A 79 8.64 8.18 -3.30
C ARG A 79 9.29 9.14 -4.31
N ALA A 80 10.59 8.97 -4.59
CA ALA A 80 11.28 9.82 -5.55
C ALA A 80 10.64 9.72 -6.95
N ALA A 81 10.30 8.51 -7.40
CA ALA A 81 9.62 8.30 -8.67
C ALA A 81 8.20 8.89 -8.67
N ARG A 82 7.43 8.72 -7.59
CA ARG A 82 6.09 9.30 -7.41
C ARG A 82 6.16 10.81 -7.56
N ASP A 83 7.03 11.47 -6.81
CA ASP A 83 7.12 12.94 -6.78
C ASP A 83 7.52 13.48 -8.17
N ILE A 84 8.48 12.85 -8.84
CA ILE A 84 8.87 13.17 -10.22
C ILE A 84 7.68 12.99 -11.18
N ILE A 85 6.97 11.86 -11.11
CA ILE A 85 5.82 11.58 -11.97
C ILE A 85 4.71 12.60 -11.73
N MET A 86 4.43 12.95 -10.48
CA MET A 86 3.38 13.92 -10.13
C MET A 86 3.73 15.31 -10.62
N GLU A 87 5.00 15.74 -10.49
CA GLU A 87 5.48 17.01 -11.04
C GLU A 87 5.35 17.04 -12.56
N MET A 88 5.82 15.99 -13.25
CA MET A 88 5.73 15.86 -14.70
C MET A 88 4.27 15.83 -15.18
N SER A 89 3.39 15.16 -14.44
CA SER A 89 1.96 15.03 -14.76
C SER A 89 1.24 16.37 -14.60
N ALA A 90 1.46 17.08 -13.48
CA ALA A 90 0.92 18.41 -13.26
C ALA A 90 1.41 19.42 -14.31
N GLY A 91 2.68 19.32 -14.72
CA GLY A 91 3.24 20.12 -15.81
C GLY A 91 2.60 19.81 -17.17
N ARG A 92 2.24 18.54 -17.41
CA ARG A 92 1.56 18.11 -18.64
C ARG A 92 0.10 18.54 -18.67
N GLU A 93 -0.63 18.38 -17.57
CA GLU A 93 -2.03 18.82 -17.45
C GLU A 93 -2.18 20.32 -17.68
N LYS A 94 -1.27 21.14 -17.14
CA LYS A 94 -1.25 22.61 -17.39
C LYS A 94 -1.00 22.98 -18.85
N LYS A 95 -0.30 22.13 -19.60
CA LYS A 95 0.03 22.34 -21.02
C LYS A 95 -0.97 21.69 -21.97
N SER A 96 -1.81 20.78 -21.48
CA SER A 96 -2.86 20.15 -22.27
C SER A 96 -3.95 21.19 -22.58
N PRO A 97 -4.31 21.38 -23.86
CA PRO A 97 -5.54 22.10 -24.19
C PRO A 97 -6.72 21.39 -23.53
N ALA A 98 -7.77 22.13 -23.16
CA ALA A 98 -9.01 21.54 -22.69
C ALA A 98 -9.55 20.60 -23.77
N ALA A 99 -9.24 19.31 -23.66
CA ALA A 99 -9.73 18.29 -24.55
C ALA A 99 -11.22 18.14 -24.25
N GLY A 100 -12.05 18.91 -24.95
CA GLY A 100 -13.47 18.63 -25.03
C GLY A 100 -13.62 17.22 -25.57
N LEU A 101 -13.98 16.28 -24.69
CA LEU A 101 -14.34 14.93 -25.09
C LEU A 101 -15.38 15.07 -26.21
N PRO A 102 -15.19 14.42 -27.38
CA PRO A 102 -16.19 14.49 -28.43
C PRO A 102 -17.51 13.96 -27.86
N ARG A 103 -18.54 14.81 -27.81
CA ARG A 103 -19.88 14.36 -27.42
C ARG A 103 -20.35 13.36 -28.47
N SER A 104 -20.38 12.09 -28.08
CA SER A 104 -21.02 11.05 -28.89
C SER A 104 -22.47 11.44 -29.18
N LYS A 105 -22.90 11.31 -30.43
CA LYS A 105 -24.30 11.52 -30.87
C LYS A 105 -25.04 10.18 -30.98
N LEU A 106 -24.88 9.32 -29.99
CA LEU A 106 -25.70 8.12 -29.81
C LEU A 106 -26.68 8.35 -28.67
#